data_AF-A0A380KZW7-F1
#
_entry.id   AF-A0A380KZW7-F1
#
_cell.length_a   1.000
_cell.length_b   1.000
_cell.length_c   1.000
_cell.angle_alpha   90.00
_cell.angle_beta   90.00
_cell.angle_gamma   90.00
#
_symmetry.space_group_name_H-M   'P 1'
#
loop_
_entity.id
_entity.type
_entity.pdbx_description
1 polymer ?
#
loop_
_entity_poly.entity_id
_entity_poly.type
_entity_poly.pdbx_seq_one_letter_code
_entity_poly.pdbx_strand_id
1 'polypeptide(L)'
;MSSYKWYNDWELEYENGRMIKQFMFNKIKQTFLFAVLYFLCMGLGVLVNRFIDKSGVMFYAPALTGVFGGLIYFYFLSRIRQFGMITLVGVMMGGFFLLTGHIALAFVPGLLFGLLADLMAKRGNYINKTSNNLSFLLFGFVTTGPIFLMWLARSQYVAALVARGKSSDYINRVLLPADGFTISWFIFTVIAGAALGAFLGSWVNEKYLKQK
;
A
#
# COMPACT_ATOMS: atom_id res chain seq x y z
N MET A 1 -15.72 54.28 -10.08
CA MET A 1 -15.02 53.24 -10.86
C MET A 1 -14.48 52.07 -10.00
N SER A 2 -14.93 51.89 -8.74
CA SER A 2 -14.37 50.89 -7.81
C SER A 2 -15.15 49.56 -7.72
N SER A 3 -16.37 49.48 -8.26
CA SER A 3 -17.27 48.32 -8.04
C SER A 3 -16.91 47.09 -8.88
N TYR A 4 -16.29 47.26 -10.05
CA TYR A 4 -15.95 46.15 -10.95
C TYR A 4 -14.71 45.36 -10.50
N LYS A 5 -13.82 45.96 -9.70
CA LYS A 5 -12.60 45.29 -9.23
C LYS A 5 -12.91 44.16 -8.25
N TRP A 6 -13.80 44.43 -7.29
CA TRP A 6 -14.21 43.43 -6.29
C TRP A 6 -14.95 42.24 -6.91
N TYR A 7 -15.81 42.49 -7.91
CA TYR A 7 -16.51 41.44 -8.63
C TYR A 7 -15.53 40.51 -9.37
N ASN A 8 -14.55 41.08 -10.08
CA ASN A 8 -13.53 40.31 -10.79
C ASN A 8 -12.63 39.51 -9.83
N ASP A 9 -12.26 40.09 -8.67
CA ASP A 9 -11.44 39.39 -7.67
C ASP A 9 -12.16 38.16 -7.09
N TRP A 10 -13.46 38.29 -6.81
CA TRP A 10 -14.29 37.20 -6.28
C TRP A 10 -14.50 36.08 -7.31
N GLU A 11 -14.73 36.44 -8.58
CA GLU A 11 -14.89 35.50 -9.68
C GLU A 11 -13.58 34.72 -9.95
N LEU A 12 -12.43 35.40 -9.92
CA LEU A 12 -11.11 34.77 -10.03
C LEU A 12 -10.80 33.80 -8.88
N GLU A 13 -11.12 34.18 -7.63
CA GLU A 13 -10.91 33.30 -6.47
C GLU A 13 -11.83 32.08 -6.53
N TYR A 14 -13.08 32.26 -6.95
CA TYR A 14 -14.05 31.19 -7.14
C TYR A 14 -13.65 30.24 -8.28
N GLU A 15 -13.20 30.76 -9.43
CA GLU A 15 -12.69 29.96 -10.54
C GLU A 15 -11.41 29.20 -10.16
N ASN A 16 -10.46 29.85 -9.49
CA ASN A 16 -9.26 29.20 -8.96
C ASN A 16 -9.62 28.07 -7.98
N GLY A 17 -10.56 28.31 -7.05
CA GLY A 17 -11.05 27.30 -6.12
C GLY A 17 -11.70 26.11 -6.85
N ARG A 18 -12.48 26.37 -7.90
CA ARG A 18 -13.09 25.33 -8.74
C ARG A 18 -12.01 24.52 -9.49
N MET A 19 -11.02 25.20 -10.08
CA MET A 19 -9.91 24.54 -10.80
C MET A 19 -9.07 23.66 -9.88
N ILE A 20 -8.73 24.14 -8.67
CA ILE A 20 -7.98 23.35 -7.67
C ILE A 20 -8.77 22.10 -7.29
N LYS A 21 -10.08 22.23 -6.99
CA LYS A 21 -10.93 21.08 -6.67
C LYS A 21 -10.99 20.08 -7.82
N GLN A 22 -11.14 20.54 -9.06
CA GLN A 22 -11.16 19.66 -10.23
C GLN A 22 -9.82 18.93 -10.44
N PHE A 23 -8.71 19.65 -10.28
CA PHE A 23 -7.37 19.07 -10.35
C PHE A 23 -7.17 17.98 -9.30
N MET A 24 -7.52 18.27 -8.05
CA MET A 24 -7.48 17.33 -6.93
C MET A 24 -8.33 16.08 -7.19
N PHE A 25 -9.56 16.28 -7.65
CA PHE A 25 -10.48 15.20 -7.97
C PHE A 25 -9.92 14.27 -9.06
N ASN A 26 -9.31 14.83 -10.09
CA ASN A 26 -8.65 14.04 -11.14
C ASN A 26 -7.47 13.23 -10.58
N LYS A 27 -6.68 13.78 -9.65
CA LYS A 27 -5.61 13.04 -8.98
C LYS A 27 -6.15 11.90 -8.13
N ILE A 28 -7.19 12.14 -7.34
CA ILE A 28 -7.84 11.10 -6.52
C ILE A 28 -8.36 9.96 -7.40
N LYS A 29 -9.03 10.27 -8.52
CA LYS A 29 -9.47 9.26 -9.49
C LYS A 29 -8.33 8.41 -10.03
N GLN A 30 -7.22 9.03 -10.42
CA GLN A 30 -6.05 8.30 -10.88
C GLN A 30 -5.45 7.43 -9.77
N THR A 31 -5.34 7.96 -8.55
CA THR A 31 -4.87 7.19 -7.38
C THR A 31 -5.75 5.97 -7.11
N PHE A 32 -7.07 6.08 -7.27
CA PHE A 32 -7.98 4.94 -7.16
C PHE A 32 -7.67 3.85 -8.20
N LEU A 33 -7.44 4.23 -9.47
CA LEU A 33 -7.01 3.30 -10.51
C LEU A 33 -5.70 2.60 -10.12
N PHE A 34 -4.71 3.34 -9.63
CA PHE A 34 -3.45 2.76 -9.16
C PHE A 34 -3.63 1.83 -7.96
N ALA A 35 -4.53 2.16 -7.03
CA ALA A 35 -4.86 1.28 -5.92
C ALA A 35 -5.50 -0.03 -6.40
N VAL A 36 -6.40 0.02 -7.39
CA VAL A 36 -6.96 -1.20 -8.02
C VAL A 36 -5.85 -2.02 -8.69
N LEU A 37 -4.94 -1.39 -9.44
CA LEU A 37 -3.81 -2.11 -10.05
C LEU A 37 -2.89 -2.75 -9.00
N TYR A 38 -2.60 -2.03 -7.91
CA TYR A 38 -1.79 -2.57 -6.82
C TYR A 38 -2.51 -3.71 -6.09
N PHE A 39 -3.83 -3.62 -5.93
CA PHE A 39 -4.66 -4.70 -5.42
C PHE A 39 -4.61 -5.96 -6.31
N LEU A 40 -4.58 -5.80 -7.63
CA LEU A 40 -4.36 -6.92 -8.55
C LEU A 40 -2.96 -7.53 -8.38
N CYS A 41 -1.92 -6.72 -8.19
CA CYS A 41 -0.58 -7.21 -7.85
C CYS A 41 -0.58 -8.01 -6.53
N MET A 42 -1.35 -7.57 -5.53
CA MET A 42 -1.54 -8.33 -4.29
C MET A 42 -2.23 -9.67 -4.55
N GLY A 43 -3.30 -9.69 -5.36
CA GLY A 43 -3.97 -10.92 -5.78
C GLY A 43 -3.02 -11.89 -6.47
N LEU A 44 -2.18 -11.40 -7.38
CA LEU A 44 -1.12 -12.21 -8.01
C LEU A 44 -0.11 -12.75 -6.98
N GLY A 45 0.31 -11.91 -6.02
CA GLY A 45 1.18 -12.34 -4.93
C GLY A 45 0.58 -13.47 -4.09
N VAL A 46 -0.71 -13.38 -3.78
CA VAL A 46 -1.45 -14.44 -3.06
C VAL A 46 -1.55 -15.72 -3.90
N LEU A 47 -1.82 -15.61 -5.20
CA LEU A 47 -1.89 -16.75 -6.11
C LEU A 47 -0.55 -17.47 -6.21
N VAL A 48 0.56 -16.73 -6.41
CA VAL A 48 1.91 -17.30 -6.48
C VAL A 48 2.32 -17.90 -5.15
N ASN A 49 1.98 -17.25 -4.02
CA ASN A 49 2.27 -17.77 -2.69
C ASN A 49 1.73 -19.19 -2.51
N ARG A 50 0.55 -19.52 -3.06
CA ARG A 50 -0.07 -20.85 -2.91
C ARG A 50 0.78 -22.00 -3.45
N PHE A 51 1.70 -21.72 -4.37
CA PHE A 51 2.65 -22.72 -4.89
C PHE A 51 3.89 -22.88 -4.00
N ILE A 52 4.20 -21.87 -3.18
CA ILE A 52 5.37 -21.84 -2.29
C ILE A 52 5.00 -22.33 -0.89
N ASP A 53 3.90 -21.80 -0.34
CA ASP A 53 3.41 -22.07 0.99
C ASP A 53 2.02 -22.76 0.93
N LYS A 54 2.03 -24.06 1.25
CA LYS A 54 0.83 -24.91 1.25
C LYS A 54 0.10 -24.90 2.61
N SER A 55 0.62 -24.23 3.63
CA SER A 55 0.02 -24.20 4.98
C SER A 55 -1.32 -23.46 5.02
N GLY A 56 -1.48 -22.47 4.14
CA GLY A 56 -2.64 -21.57 4.06
C GLY A 56 -2.46 -20.23 4.78
N VAL A 57 -1.26 -19.96 5.35
CA VAL A 57 -0.94 -18.73 6.10
C VAL A 57 -0.74 -17.51 5.21
N MET A 58 -0.38 -17.72 3.94
CA MET A 58 0.00 -16.65 3.02
C MET A 58 1.24 -15.87 3.47
N PHE A 59 2.21 -16.57 4.07
CA PHE A 59 3.41 -15.95 4.67
C PHE A 59 4.19 -15.07 3.68
N TYR A 60 4.35 -15.50 2.43
CA TYR A 60 5.14 -14.79 1.42
C TYR A 60 4.31 -13.84 0.55
N ALA A 61 2.99 -13.75 0.76
CA ALA A 61 2.12 -12.92 -0.07
C ALA A 61 2.52 -11.42 -0.05
N PRO A 62 2.86 -10.80 1.09
CA PRO A 62 3.32 -9.40 1.10
C PRO A 62 4.63 -9.20 0.32
N ALA A 63 5.59 -10.13 0.43
CA ALA A 63 6.83 -10.08 -0.32
C ALA A 63 6.59 -10.13 -1.85
N LEU A 64 5.76 -11.08 -2.29
CA LEU A 64 5.40 -11.23 -3.71
C LEU A 64 4.58 -10.04 -4.22
N THR A 65 3.70 -9.49 -3.38
CA THR A 65 3.00 -8.22 -3.68
C THR A 65 3.99 -7.09 -3.89
N GLY A 66 5.05 -7.00 -3.07
CA GLY A 66 6.14 -6.04 -3.24
C GLY A 66 6.83 -6.18 -4.59
N VAL A 67 7.12 -7.40 -5.05
CA VAL A 67 7.75 -7.66 -6.35
C VAL A 67 6.88 -7.14 -7.50
N PHE A 68 5.62 -7.56 -7.58
CA PHE A 68 4.71 -7.17 -8.66
C PHE A 68 4.30 -5.68 -8.56
N GLY A 69 4.02 -5.23 -7.34
CA GLY A 69 3.54 -3.90 -7.04
C GLY A 69 4.57 -2.80 -7.27
N GLY A 70 5.87 -3.14 -7.33
CA GLY A 70 6.93 -2.17 -7.61
C GLY A 70 6.74 -1.46 -8.95
N LEU A 71 6.37 -2.19 -10.00
CA LEU A 71 6.09 -1.61 -11.32
C LEU A 71 4.98 -0.55 -11.24
N ILE A 72 3.88 -0.90 -10.57
CA ILE A 72 2.71 -0.02 -10.40
C ILE A 72 3.05 1.19 -9.54
N TYR A 73 3.82 1.00 -8.46
CA TYR A 73 4.21 2.07 -7.54
C TYR A 73 5.09 3.12 -8.21
N PHE A 74 6.13 2.70 -8.93
CA PHE A 74 7.03 3.65 -9.60
C PHE A 74 6.38 4.32 -10.81
N TYR A 75 5.46 3.63 -11.49
CA TYR A 75 4.61 4.27 -12.49
C TYR A 75 3.66 5.29 -11.85
N PHE A 76 3.07 4.99 -10.68
CA PHE A 76 2.26 5.94 -9.92
C PHE A 76 3.04 7.22 -9.58
N LEU A 77 4.28 7.11 -9.07
CA LEU A 77 5.12 8.27 -8.73
C LEU A 77 5.52 9.11 -9.95
N SER A 78 5.52 8.54 -11.16
CA SER A 78 5.76 9.31 -12.39
C SER A 78 4.54 10.16 -12.79
N ARG A 79 3.33 9.83 -12.30
CA ARG A 79 2.07 10.52 -12.60
C ARG A 79 1.60 11.45 -11.51
N ILE A 80 1.83 11.08 -10.25
CA ILE A 80 1.25 11.74 -9.09
C ILE A 80 2.36 12.01 -8.07
N ARG A 81 2.60 13.29 -7.79
CA ARG A 81 3.64 13.78 -6.88
C ARG A 81 3.03 14.65 -5.79
N GLN A 82 2.04 14.09 -5.12
CA GLN A 82 1.23 14.82 -4.14
C GLN A 82 1.09 14.02 -2.86
N PHE A 83 1.24 14.74 -1.74
CA PHE A 83 1.09 14.18 -0.41
C PHE A 83 -0.33 13.70 -0.15
N GLY A 84 -0.42 12.57 0.55
CA GLY A 84 -1.66 11.86 0.87
C GLY A 84 -2.06 10.82 -0.18
N MET A 85 -1.48 10.86 -1.39
CA MET A 85 -1.88 9.92 -2.45
C MET A 85 -1.28 8.53 -2.23
N ILE A 86 -0.07 8.40 -1.67
CA ILE A 86 0.49 7.08 -1.29
C ILE A 86 -0.25 6.56 -0.06
N THR A 87 -0.51 7.44 0.91
CA THR A 87 -1.30 7.09 2.10
C THR A 87 -2.68 6.60 1.73
N LEU A 88 -3.35 7.23 0.75
CA LEU A 88 -4.66 6.80 0.26
C LEU A 88 -4.61 5.37 -0.30
N VAL A 89 -3.59 5.01 -1.07
CA VAL A 89 -3.43 3.61 -1.54
C VAL A 89 -3.24 2.68 -0.34
N GLY A 90 -2.40 3.04 0.63
CA GLY A 90 -2.20 2.24 1.85
C GLY A 90 -3.48 2.05 2.66
N VAL A 91 -4.28 3.10 2.81
CA VAL A 91 -5.61 3.06 3.45
C VAL A 91 -6.57 2.16 2.69
N MET A 92 -6.57 2.19 1.36
CA MET A 92 -7.40 1.30 0.55
C MET A 92 -6.97 -0.18 0.72
N MET A 93 -5.67 -0.45 0.77
CA MET A 93 -5.15 -1.81 1.01
C MET A 93 -5.49 -2.29 2.42
N GLY A 94 -5.31 -1.44 3.45
CA GLY A 94 -5.72 -1.75 4.82
C GLY A 94 -7.24 -1.95 4.93
N GLY A 95 -8.01 -1.10 4.25
CA GLY A 95 -9.48 -1.13 4.24
C GLY A 95 -10.02 -2.42 3.66
N PHE A 96 -9.35 -2.99 2.66
CA PHE A 96 -9.70 -4.32 2.16
C PHE A 96 -9.69 -5.39 3.27
N PHE A 97 -8.69 -5.39 4.16
CA PHE A 97 -8.66 -6.38 5.25
C PHE A 97 -9.81 -6.17 6.23
N LEU A 98 -10.12 -4.91 6.56
CA LEU A 98 -11.27 -4.56 7.40
C LEU A 98 -12.58 -5.07 6.78
N LEU A 99 -12.80 -4.85 5.49
CA LEU A 99 -14.02 -5.24 4.78
C LEU A 99 -14.15 -6.75 4.54
N THR A 100 -13.03 -7.48 4.47
CA THR A 100 -13.01 -8.95 4.31
C THR A 100 -13.11 -9.71 5.64
N GLY A 101 -13.55 -9.02 6.69
CA GLY A 101 -13.86 -9.61 8.00
C GLY A 101 -12.64 -9.81 8.89
N HIS A 102 -11.46 -9.30 8.52
CA HIS A 102 -10.33 -9.26 9.47
C HIS A 102 -10.63 -8.26 10.58
N ILE A 103 -9.98 -8.47 11.73
CA ILE A 103 -10.14 -7.58 12.88
C ILE A 103 -9.66 -6.19 12.48
N ALA A 104 -10.32 -5.15 13.01
CA ALA A 104 -10.02 -3.77 12.64
C ALA A 104 -8.54 -3.39 12.80
N LEU A 105 -7.81 -4.02 13.73
CA LEU A 105 -6.38 -3.78 13.91
C LEU A 105 -5.53 -4.19 12.68
N ALA A 106 -6.02 -5.07 11.79
CA ALA A 106 -5.37 -5.39 10.52
C ALA A 106 -5.32 -4.21 9.53
N PHE A 107 -6.12 -3.17 9.75
CA PHE A 107 -6.06 -1.91 8.98
C PHE A 107 -4.80 -1.09 9.31
N VAL A 108 -4.28 -1.22 10.53
CA VAL A 108 -3.24 -0.31 11.06
C VAL A 108 -1.96 -0.33 10.24
N PRO A 109 -1.39 -1.48 9.82
CA PRO A 109 -0.21 -1.47 8.97
C PRO A 109 -0.42 -0.75 7.63
N GLY A 110 -1.60 -0.90 7.02
CA GLY A 110 -1.94 -0.19 5.78
C GLY A 110 -1.90 1.33 5.93
N LEU A 111 -2.52 1.87 6.99
CA LEU A 111 -2.48 3.30 7.31
C LEU A 111 -1.07 3.76 7.68
N LEU A 112 -0.42 3.06 8.62
CA LEU A 112 0.88 3.47 9.18
C LEU A 112 1.97 3.46 8.11
N PHE A 113 2.16 2.35 7.42
CA PHE A 113 3.21 2.24 6.40
C PHE A 113 2.87 3.03 5.14
N GLY A 114 1.59 3.21 4.81
CA GLY A 114 1.16 4.12 3.75
C GLY A 114 1.53 5.58 4.06
N LEU A 115 1.36 6.02 5.31
CA LEU A 115 1.76 7.36 5.76
C LEU A 115 3.28 7.52 5.78
N LEU A 116 4.01 6.55 6.36
CA LEU A 116 5.48 6.58 6.41
C LEU A 116 6.09 6.60 5.00
N ALA A 117 5.55 5.80 4.08
CA ALA A 117 5.97 5.81 2.69
C ALA A 117 5.72 7.17 2.02
N ASP A 118 4.57 7.81 2.26
CA ASP A 118 4.26 9.12 1.69
C ASP A 118 5.19 10.20 2.20
N LEU A 119 5.43 10.25 3.52
CA LEU A 119 6.40 11.15 4.13
C LEU A 119 7.81 10.93 3.54
N MET A 120 8.21 9.67 3.36
CA MET A 120 9.52 9.35 2.82
C MET A 120 9.67 9.77 1.36
N ALA A 121 8.65 9.58 0.52
CA ALA A 121 8.67 10.05 -0.87
C ALA A 121 8.60 11.58 -0.94
N LYS A 122 7.79 12.21 -0.08
CA LYS A 122 7.67 13.67 0.02
C LYS A 122 8.99 14.33 0.35
N ARG A 123 9.82 13.73 1.22
CA ARG A 123 11.18 14.21 1.53
C ARG A 123 12.05 14.36 0.27
N GLY A 124 11.87 13.49 -0.72
CA GLY A 124 12.53 13.55 -2.01
C GLY A 124 11.74 14.25 -3.11
N ASN A 125 10.66 14.97 -2.76
CA ASN A 125 9.70 15.57 -3.67
C ASN A 125 9.15 14.59 -4.72
N TYR A 126 9.07 13.29 -4.39
CA TYR A 126 8.66 12.21 -5.28
C TYR A 126 9.56 12.00 -6.52
N ILE A 127 10.73 12.65 -6.56
CA ILE A 127 11.65 12.63 -7.70
C ILE A 127 12.96 11.92 -7.33
N ASN A 128 13.45 12.13 -6.12
CA ASN A 128 14.71 11.53 -5.67
C ASN A 128 14.61 10.00 -5.62
N LYS A 129 15.47 9.32 -6.39
CA LYS A 129 15.47 7.86 -6.54
C LYS A 129 15.63 7.13 -5.20
N THR A 130 16.58 7.56 -4.36
CA THR A 130 16.83 6.93 -3.06
C THR A 130 15.63 7.05 -2.13
N SER A 131 15.05 8.25 -2.04
CA SER A 131 13.85 8.51 -1.24
C SER A 131 12.64 7.71 -1.74
N ASN A 132 12.43 7.62 -3.06
CA ASN A 132 11.35 6.83 -3.65
C ASN A 132 11.55 5.31 -3.42
N ASN A 133 12.78 4.81 -3.50
CA ASN A 133 13.09 3.41 -3.20
C ASN A 133 12.83 3.09 -1.72
N LEU A 134 13.31 3.92 -0.79
CA LEU A 134 13.06 3.76 0.64
C LEU A 134 11.57 3.89 0.97
N SER A 135 10.86 4.80 0.29
CA SER A 135 9.42 4.92 0.37
C SER A 135 8.71 3.61 -0.03
N PHE A 136 9.13 2.98 -1.13
CA PHE A 136 8.54 1.70 -1.54
C PHE A 136 8.87 0.54 -0.59
N LEU A 137 10.08 0.53 0.00
CA LEU A 137 10.43 -0.46 1.03
C LEU A 137 9.51 -0.36 2.26
N LEU A 138 9.19 0.86 2.71
CA LEU A 138 8.20 1.08 3.76
C LEU A 138 6.81 0.65 3.29
N PHE A 139 6.43 1.03 2.07
CA PHE A 139 5.13 0.69 1.49
C PHE A 139 4.90 -0.82 1.36
N GLY A 140 5.95 -1.63 1.20
CA GLY A 140 5.83 -3.10 1.14
C GLY A 140 5.13 -3.73 2.34
N PHE A 141 5.09 -3.03 3.49
CA PHE A 141 4.41 -3.49 4.70
C PHE A 141 2.90 -3.19 4.75
N VAL A 142 2.32 -2.48 3.77
CA VAL A 142 0.88 -2.12 3.82
C VAL A 142 -0.05 -3.33 3.79
N THR A 143 0.42 -4.48 3.31
CA THR A 143 -0.37 -5.73 3.22
C THR A 143 -0.06 -6.75 4.31
N THR A 144 0.71 -6.39 5.35
CA THR A 144 1.11 -7.32 6.43
C THR A 144 0.11 -7.43 7.58
N GLY A 145 -0.99 -6.67 7.52
CA GLY A 145 -2.05 -6.59 8.54
C GLY A 145 -2.38 -7.91 9.22
N PRO A 146 -2.84 -8.94 8.48
CA PRO A 146 -3.22 -10.23 9.05
C PRO A 146 -2.08 -10.95 9.79
N ILE A 147 -0.84 -10.90 9.29
CA ILE A 147 0.31 -11.57 9.90
C ILE A 147 0.75 -10.85 11.17
N PHE A 148 0.87 -9.52 11.14
CA PHE A 148 1.21 -8.75 12.34
C PHE A 148 0.15 -8.91 13.43
N LEU A 149 -1.13 -8.94 13.05
CA LEU A 149 -2.23 -9.17 13.98
C LEU A 149 -2.14 -10.54 14.67
N MET A 150 -1.72 -11.57 13.95
CA MET A 150 -1.57 -12.92 14.51
C MET A 150 -0.53 -12.99 15.63
N TRP A 151 0.47 -12.10 15.62
CA TRP A 151 1.44 -11.98 16.72
C TRP A 151 0.98 -11.01 17.81
N LEU A 152 0.48 -9.83 17.43
CA LEU A 152 0.13 -8.76 18.37
C LEU A 152 -1.20 -9.00 19.12
N ALA A 153 -2.16 -9.67 18.48
CA ALA A 153 -3.47 -9.97 19.06
C ALA A 153 -3.89 -11.41 18.75
N ARG A 154 -3.00 -12.36 19.06
CA ARG A 154 -3.17 -13.79 18.75
C ARG A 154 -4.51 -14.37 19.19
N SER A 155 -4.94 -14.09 20.42
CA SER A 155 -6.22 -14.59 20.95
C SER A 155 -7.42 -14.10 20.15
N GLN A 156 -7.42 -12.82 19.77
CA GLN A 156 -8.46 -12.23 18.93
C GLN A 156 -8.43 -12.82 17.52
N TYR A 157 -7.24 -13.01 16.95
CA TYR A 157 -7.07 -13.65 15.64
C TYR A 157 -7.65 -15.07 15.63
N VAL A 158 -7.36 -15.88 16.66
CA VAL A 158 -7.93 -17.22 16.82
C VAL A 158 -9.45 -17.15 16.95
N ALA A 159 -9.98 -16.26 17.80
CA ALA A 159 -11.43 -16.09 17.96
C ALA A 159 -12.12 -15.73 16.63
N ALA A 160 -11.50 -14.87 15.82
CA ALA A 160 -12.00 -14.52 14.50
C ALA A 160 -11.99 -15.72 13.53
N LEU A 161 -10.98 -16.60 13.59
CA LEU A 161 -10.97 -17.83 12.78
C LEU A 161 -12.04 -18.83 13.24
N VAL A 162 -12.26 -18.98 14.54
CA VAL A 162 -13.32 -19.83 15.11
C VAL A 162 -14.70 -19.30 14.69
N ALA A 163 -14.94 -17.99 14.78
CA ALA A 163 -16.20 -17.37 14.36
C ALA A 163 -16.49 -17.56 12.86
N ARG A 164 -15.46 -17.78 12.04
CA ARG A 164 -15.58 -18.13 10.61
C ARG A 164 -15.70 -19.63 10.35
N GLY A 165 -15.88 -20.45 11.38
CA GLY A 165 -16.06 -21.90 11.26
C GLY A 165 -14.78 -22.66 10.88
N LYS A 166 -13.59 -22.12 11.17
CA LYS A 166 -12.33 -22.84 10.93
C LYS A 166 -12.10 -23.91 12.01
N SER A 167 -11.66 -25.10 11.60
CA SER A 167 -11.33 -26.19 12.53
C SER A 167 -10.10 -25.89 13.37
N SER A 168 -9.98 -26.54 14.53
CA SER A 168 -8.79 -26.50 15.37
C SER A 168 -7.53 -26.88 14.60
N ASP A 169 -7.60 -27.91 13.76
CA ASP A 169 -6.46 -28.37 12.97
C ASP A 169 -6.01 -27.33 11.95
N TYR A 170 -6.96 -26.63 11.31
CA TYR A 170 -6.64 -25.52 10.43
C TYR A 170 -5.96 -24.39 11.20
N ILE A 171 -6.54 -23.99 12.33
CA ILE A 171 -6.03 -22.90 13.17
C ILE A 171 -4.60 -23.21 13.63
N ASN A 172 -4.36 -24.39 14.18
CA ASN A 172 -3.05 -24.82 14.66
C ASN A 172 -2.00 -24.83 13.54
N ARG A 173 -2.41 -25.19 12.31
CA ARG A 173 -1.53 -25.18 11.14
C ARG A 173 -1.19 -23.76 10.68
N VAL A 174 -2.14 -22.82 10.75
CA VAL A 174 -1.93 -21.45 10.22
C VAL A 174 -1.33 -20.48 11.24
N LEU A 175 -1.32 -20.84 12.52
CA LEU A 175 -0.74 -20.00 13.54
C LEU A 175 0.79 -20.03 13.47
N LEU A 176 1.38 -18.91 13.08
CA LEU A 176 2.83 -18.76 13.12
C LEU A 176 3.32 -18.61 14.56
N PRO A 177 4.49 -19.17 14.90
CA PRO A 177 5.14 -18.88 16.18
C PRO A 177 5.52 -17.40 16.25
N ALA A 178 5.47 -16.84 17.47
CA ALA A 178 5.83 -15.46 17.77
C ALA A 178 7.27 -15.37 18.30
N ASP A 179 8.18 -16.07 17.64
CA ASP A 179 9.61 -16.09 17.97
C ASP A 179 10.39 -15.10 17.09
N GLY A 180 11.56 -14.68 17.59
CA GLY A 180 12.38 -13.68 16.92
C GLY A 180 12.86 -14.11 15.52
N PHE A 181 13.09 -15.41 15.29
CA PHE A 181 13.53 -15.90 13.99
C PHE A 181 12.41 -15.78 12.95
N THR A 182 11.21 -16.26 13.27
CA THR A 182 10.05 -16.20 12.34
C THR A 182 9.68 -14.76 12.00
N ILE A 183 9.66 -13.87 12.99
CA ILE A 183 9.34 -12.46 12.79
C ILE A 183 10.41 -11.77 11.93
N SER A 184 11.69 -11.98 12.25
CA SER A 184 12.80 -11.38 11.50
C SER A 184 12.85 -11.91 10.06
N TRP A 185 12.58 -13.20 9.86
CA TRP A 185 12.51 -13.81 8.53
C TRP A 185 11.37 -13.23 7.69
N PHE A 186 10.18 -13.06 8.29
CA PHE A 186 9.06 -12.41 7.61
C PHE A 186 9.42 -10.99 7.16
N ILE A 187 9.92 -10.16 8.08
CA ILE A 187 10.35 -8.78 7.78
C ILE A 187 11.39 -8.77 6.67
N PHE A 188 12.39 -9.65 6.74
CA PHE A 188 13.41 -9.80 5.70
C PHE A 188 12.80 -10.11 4.34
N THR A 189 11.86 -11.07 4.26
CA THR A 189 11.24 -11.43 2.98
C THR A 189 10.42 -10.30 2.38
N VAL A 190 9.70 -9.52 3.21
CA VAL A 190 8.95 -8.33 2.75
C VAL A 190 9.90 -7.28 2.19
N ILE A 191 10.98 -6.97 2.91
CA ILE A 191 12.00 -6.02 2.46
C ILE A 191 12.67 -6.51 1.17
N ALA A 192 13.02 -7.79 1.08
CA ALA A 192 13.64 -8.37 -0.11
C ALA A 192 12.70 -8.30 -1.32
N GLY A 193 11.43 -8.66 -1.16
CA GLY A 193 10.41 -8.57 -2.20
C GLY A 193 10.19 -7.12 -2.66
N ALA A 194 10.07 -6.18 -1.72
CA ALA A 194 9.94 -4.76 -2.03
C ALA A 194 11.22 -4.19 -2.69
N ALA A 195 12.41 -4.63 -2.29
CA ALA A 195 13.67 -4.20 -2.89
C ALA A 195 13.78 -4.67 -4.36
N LEU A 196 13.44 -5.92 -4.63
CA LEU A 196 13.36 -6.45 -6.00
C LEU A 196 12.30 -5.71 -6.81
N GLY A 197 11.12 -5.46 -6.24
CA GLY A 197 10.09 -4.65 -6.87
C GLY A 197 10.53 -3.21 -7.16
N ALA A 198 11.27 -2.58 -6.24
CA ALA A 198 11.83 -1.24 -6.46
C ALA A 198 12.85 -1.24 -7.59
N PHE A 199 13.73 -2.25 -7.63
CA PHE A 199 14.70 -2.39 -8.71
C PHE A 199 14.01 -2.52 -10.06
N LEU A 200 13.07 -3.46 -10.20
CA LEU A 200 12.33 -3.69 -11.44
C LEU A 200 11.47 -2.47 -11.82
N GLY A 201 10.75 -1.91 -10.84
CA GLY A 201 9.89 -0.74 -10.99
C GLY A 201 10.63 0.49 -11.45
N SER A 202 11.71 0.84 -10.77
CA SER A 202 12.55 1.98 -11.13
C SER A 202 13.20 1.79 -12.50
N TRP A 203 13.71 0.60 -12.81
CA TRP A 203 14.33 0.28 -14.09
C TRP A 203 13.34 0.40 -15.27
N VAL A 204 12.16 -0.23 -15.19
CA VAL A 204 11.14 -0.13 -16.25
C VAL A 204 10.66 1.31 -16.40
N ASN A 205 10.43 2.01 -15.29
CA ASN A 205 9.95 3.39 -15.33
C ASN A 205 10.95 4.33 -15.99
N GLU A 206 12.24 4.19 -15.68
CA GLU A 206 13.32 4.98 -16.31
C GLU A 206 13.47 4.69 -17.80
N LYS A 207 13.29 3.43 -18.22
CA LYS A 207 13.56 3.01 -19.60
C LYS A 207 12.37 3.18 -20.55
N TYR A 208 11.14 3.03 -20.08
CA TYR A 208 9.97 2.91 -20.97
C TYR A 208 8.77 3.78 -20.60
N LEU A 209 8.62 4.22 -19.34
CA LEU A 209 7.37 4.85 -18.87
C LEU A 209 7.50 6.33 -18.51
N LYS A 210 8.73 6.86 -18.35
CA LYS A 210 8.93 8.31 -18.23
C LYS A 210 8.43 8.98 -19.50
N GLN A 211 7.39 9.81 -19.36
CA GLN A 211 7.11 10.84 -20.37
C GLN A 211 8.28 11.83 -20.35
N LYS A 212 8.83 12.09 -21.55
CA LYS A 212 9.72 13.24 -21.77
C LYS A 212 8.98 14.53 -21.46
#